data_AF-A0A2D4FE02-F1
#
_entry.id   AF-A0A2D4FE02-F1
#
_cell.length_a   1.000
_cell.length_b   1.000
_cell.length_c   1.000
_cell.angle_alpha   90.00
_cell.angle_beta   90.00
_cell.angle_gamma   90.00
#
_symmetry.space_group_name_H-M   'P 1'
#
loop_
_entity.id
_entity.type
_entity.pdbx_description
1 polymer ?
#
loop_
_entity_poly.entity_id
_entity_poly.type
_entity_poly.pdbx_seq_one_letter_code
_entity_poly.pdbx_strand_id
1 'polypeptide(L)'
;MRLFYPESAHFNPQTDNNPNTLLVLVAFKPMDFLWMETILHDKKRIRKGFWKQPPLIWDANPKQIRILNPYFMEVAAAKVLKLPMKHLWKLKEKPTTGLVAITLALHFCDVVDIAGFGYPSSDDKKQSIHYYEHITVKSMASSGHNVSHEALAIKQMLELGLVKNLTYF
;
A
#
# COMPACT_ATOMS: atom_id res chain seq x y z
N MET A 1 -10.33 -7.79 -3.25
CA MET A 1 -10.06 -6.33 -3.20
C MET A 1 -8.60 -6.13 -3.56
N ARG A 2 -8.25 -5.07 -4.32
CA ARG A 2 -6.88 -4.71 -4.69
C ARG A 2 -6.63 -3.27 -4.31
N LEU A 3 -5.73 -3.03 -3.35
CA LEU A 3 -5.28 -1.69 -3.02
C LEU A 3 -4.29 -1.20 -4.08
N PHE A 4 -4.39 0.07 -4.46
CA PHE A 4 -3.48 0.70 -5.40
C PHE A 4 -3.39 2.20 -5.16
N TYR A 5 -2.38 2.84 -5.74
CA TYR A 5 -2.25 4.28 -5.90
C TYR A 5 -1.78 4.55 -7.34
N PRO A 6 -1.88 5.78 -7.88
CA PRO A 6 -1.67 6.02 -9.31
C PRO A 6 -0.35 5.44 -9.85
N GLU A 7 0.76 5.64 -9.13
CA GLU A 7 2.09 5.18 -9.55
C GLU A 7 2.29 3.65 -9.47
N SER A 8 1.40 2.92 -8.79
CA SER A 8 1.38 1.46 -8.73
C SER A 8 0.29 0.82 -9.59
N ALA A 9 -0.56 1.61 -10.26
CA ALA A 9 -1.64 1.10 -11.09
C ALA A 9 -1.09 0.46 -12.38
N HIS A 10 -1.61 -0.72 -12.73
CA HIS A 10 -1.41 -1.34 -14.04
C HIS A 10 -2.41 -0.77 -15.06
N PHE A 11 -2.01 -0.60 -16.32
CA PHE A 11 -2.86 0.03 -17.35
C PHE A 11 -4.14 -0.77 -17.62
N ASN A 12 -4.04 -2.11 -17.59
CA ASN A 12 -5.16 -3.03 -17.65
C ASN A 12 -5.25 -3.79 -16.32
N PRO A 13 -6.12 -3.39 -15.39
CA PRO A 13 -6.25 -4.10 -14.12
C PRO A 13 -6.84 -5.50 -14.28
N GLN A 14 -7.51 -5.83 -15.40
CA GLN A 14 -8.12 -7.15 -15.59
C GLN A 14 -7.11 -8.26 -15.89
N THR A 15 -5.86 -7.93 -16.25
CA THR A 15 -4.83 -8.96 -16.51
C THR A 15 -4.47 -9.73 -15.25
N ASP A 16 -4.45 -9.04 -14.11
CA ASP A 16 -3.91 -9.56 -12.85
C ASP A 16 -5.00 -9.70 -11.78
N ASN A 17 -6.27 -9.44 -12.12
CA ASN A 17 -7.37 -9.44 -11.16
C ASN A 17 -8.59 -10.20 -11.70
N ASN A 18 -9.37 -10.78 -10.79
CA ASN A 18 -10.65 -11.38 -11.13
C ASN A 18 -11.65 -10.30 -11.60
N PRO A 19 -12.62 -10.63 -12.47
CA PRO A 19 -13.56 -9.66 -13.03
C PRO A 19 -14.35 -8.83 -12.01
N ASN A 20 -14.56 -9.34 -10.80
CA ASN A 20 -15.31 -8.68 -9.73
C ASN A 20 -14.42 -8.00 -8.66
N THR A 21 -13.14 -7.80 -8.96
CA THR A 21 -12.21 -7.22 -8.00
C THR A 21 -12.52 -5.76 -7.75
N LEU A 22 -12.77 -5.41 -6.48
CA LEU A 22 -12.82 -4.01 -6.05
C LEU A 22 -11.41 -3.41 -6.09
N LEU A 23 -11.22 -2.37 -6.89
CA LEU A 23 -10.00 -1.56 -6.98
C LEU A 23 -10.12 -0.40 -5.99
N VAL A 24 -9.25 -0.35 -4.99
CA VAL A 24 -9.38 0.61 -3.88
C VAL A 24 -8.20 1.55 -3.87
N LEU A 25 -8.47 2.83 -4.14
CA LEU A 25 -7.47 3.89 -4.12
C LEU A 25 -7.00 4.16 -2.68
N VAL A 26 -5.70 4.05 -2.47
CA VAL A 26 -5.01 4.57 -1.29
C VAL A 26 -4.40 5.92 -1.67
N ALA A 27 -5.04 7.01 -1.25
CA ALA A 27 -4.62 8.36 -1.62
C ALA A 27 -3.60 8.92 -0.63
N PHE A 28 -2.37 9.16 -1.10
CA PHE A 28 -1.27 9.71 -0.32
C PHE A 28 -1.11 11.23 -0.51
N LYS A 29 -1.62 11.78 -1.60
CA LYS A 29 -1.50 13.20 -1.97
C LYS A 29 -2.72 13.68 -2.76
N PRO A 30 -3.03 15.00 -2.75
CA PRO A 30 -4.15 15.55 -3.52
C PRO A 30 -4.12 15.17 -5.01
N MET A 31 -2.92 15.01 -5.56
CA MET A 31 -2.72 14.62 -6.96
C MET A 31 -3.29 13.23 -7.29
N ASP A 32 -3.45 12.35 -6.30
CA ASP A 32 -4.02 11.02 -6.50
C ASP A 32 -5.52 11.10 -6.82
N PHE A 33 -6.23 12.02 -6.16
CA PHE A 33 -7.64 12.31 -6.46
C PHE A 33 -7.80 12.98 -7.82
N LEU A 34 -6.92 13.93 -8.15
CA LEU A 34 -6.93 14.57 -9.46
C LEU A 34 -6.68 13.54 -10.58
N TRP A 35 -5.73 12.61 -10.39
CA TRP A 35 -5.52 11.53 -11.36
C TRP A 35 -6.79 10.71 -11.57
N MET A 36 -7.42 10.25 -10.48
CA MET A 36 -8.68 9.51 -10.53
C MET A 36 -9.78 10.26 -11.28
N GLU A 37 -9.96 11.54 -10.96
CA GLU A 37 -10.96 12.38 -11.63
C GLU A 37 -10.66 12.48 -13.14
N THR A 38 -9.40 12.72 -13.52
CA THR A 38 -9.04 12.86 -14.94
C THR A 38 -9.20 11.57 -15.74
N ILE A 39 -8.92 10.43 -15.11
CA ILE A 39 -9.01 9.12 -15.77
C ILE A 39 -10.47 8.69 -15.91
N LEU A 40 -11.28 8.81 -14.86
CA LEU A 40 -12.67 8.34 -14.88
C LEU A 40 -13.61 9.21 -15.71
N HIS A 41 -13.30 10.50 -15.85
CA HIS A 41 -14.10 11.44 -16.62
C HIS A 41 -13.48 11.83 -17.96
N ASP A 42 -12.45 11.11 -18.39
CA ASP A 42 -11.70 11.36 -19.62
C ASP A 42 -11.24 12.84 -19.80
N LYS A 43 -10.81 13.49 -18.70
CA LYS A 43 -10.29 14.86 -18.73
C LYS A 43 -8.82 14.89 -19.16
N LYS A 44 -8.29 16.08 -19.46
CA LYS A 44 -6.87 16.28 -19.79
C LYS A 44 -5.95 15.63 -18.76
N ARG A 45 -5.10 14.70 -19.22
CA ARG A 45 -4.23 13.90 -18.34
C ARG A 45 -3.16 14.74 -17.64
N ILE A 46 -2.93 14.43 -16.37
CA ILE A 46 -1.89 15.05 -15.54
C ILE A 46 -0.63 14.19 -15.60
N ARG A 47 0.53 14.82 -15.84
CA ARG A 47 1.84 14.15 -15.95
C ARG A 47 2.86 14.59 -14.88
N LYS A 48 2.51 15.57 -14.06
CA LYS A 48 3.40 16.14 -13.03
C LYS A 48 2.90 15.75 -11.64
N GLY A 49 3.82 15.67 -10.67
CA GLY A 49 3.49 15.37 -9.27
C GLY A 49 3.49 13.88 -8.92
N PHE A 50 4.01 13.01 -9.80
CA PHE A 50 4.17 11.58 -9.56
C PHE A 50 5.65 11.21 -9.67
N TRP A 51 6.13 10.32 -8.80
CA TRP A 51 7.52 9.85 -8.83
C TRP A 51 7.76 8.82 -9.94
N LYS A 52 6.70 8.14 -10.37
CA LYS A 52 6.62 7.28 -11.55
C LYS A 52 5.35 7.66 -12.30
N GLN A 53 5.43 7.75 -13.62
CA GLN A 53 4.28 8.12 -14.44
C GLN A 53 3.15 7.10 -14.28
N PRO A 54 1.97 7.49 -13.78
CA PRO A 54 0.82 6.60 -13.72
C PRO A 54 0.24 6.37 -15.13
N PRO A 55 -0.59 5.33 -15.33
CA PRO A 55 -1.26 5.09 -16.60
C PRO A 55 -2.01 6.33 -17.09
N LEU A 56 -1.83 6.65 -18.38
CA LEU A 56 -2.59 7.72 -19.05
C LEU A 56 -3.95 7.21 -19.54
N ILE A 57 -4.08 5.91 -19.71
CA ILE A 57 -5.33 5.21 -20.02
C ILE A 57 -5.43 4.09 -18.99
N TRP A 58 -6.62 3.91 -18.42
CA TRP A 58 -6.85 2.90 -17.40
C TRP A 58 -8.20 2.23 -17.62
N ASP A 59 -8.17 0.96 -18.00
CA ASP A 59 -9.37 0.18 -18.36
C ASP A 59 -10.03 -0.44 -17.12
N ALA A 60 -10.30 0.39 -16.12
CA ALA A 60 -10.98 0.00 -14.89
C ALA A 60 -12.49 0.29 -14.99
N ASN A 61 -13.31 -0.64 -14.52
CA ASN A 61 -14.75 -0.40 -14.39
C ASN A 61 -15.02 0.58 -13.23
N PRO A 62 -15.58 1.79 -13.47
CA PRO A 62 -15.80 2.77 -12.42
C PRO A 62 -16.69 2.28 -11.27
N LYS A 63 -17.61 1.34 -11.54
CA LYS A 63 -18.50 0.75 -10.53
C LYS A 63 -17.74 -0.10 -9.50
N GLN A 64 -16.55 -0.57 -9.83
CA GLN A 64 -15.70 -1.41 -8.98
C GLN A 64 -14.63 -0.62 -8.23
N ILE A 65 -14.63 0.71 -8.35
CA ILE A 65 -13.65 1.58 -7.72
C ILE A 65 -14.16 2.05 -6.36
N ARG A 66 -13.29 2.06 -5.36
CA ARG A 66 -13.54 2.67 -4.05
C ARG A 66 -12.35 3.55 -3.66
N ILE A 67 -12.59 4.48 -2.75
CA ILE A 67 -11.54 5.28 -2.11
C ILE A 67 -11.41 4.79 -0.69
N LEU A 68 -10.19 4.43 -0.28
CA LEU A 68 -9.92 4.06 1.10
C LEU A 68 -10.07 5.30 1.98
N ASN A 69 -10.81 5.16 3.09
CA ASN A 69 -10.89 6.22 4.08
C ASN A 69 -9.50 6.42 4.73
N PRO A 70 -8.92 7.64 4.72
CA PRO A 70 -7.62 7.92 5.34
C PRO A 70 -7.52 7.54 6.83
N TYR A 71 -8.65 7.33 7.51
CA TYR A 71 -8.72 6.76 8.85
C TYR A 71 -7.84 5.52 9.03
N PHE A 72 -7.85 4.57 8.09
CA PHE A 72 -7.03 3.35 8.24
C PHE A 72 -5.52 3.63 8.12
N MET A 73 -5.15 4.66 7.38
CA MET A 73 -3.75 5.13 7.31
C MET A 73 -3.34 5.79 8.62
N GLU A 74 -4.24 6.58 9.23
CA GLU A 74 -4.04 7.18 10.54
C GLU A 74 -3.90 6.10 11.62
N VAL A 75 -4.77 5.09 11.63
CA VAL A 75 -4.69 3.97 12.59
C VAL A 75 -3.38 3.20 12.41
N ALA A 76 -2.97 2.90 11.18
CA ALA A 76 -1.69 2.25 10.90
C ALA A 76 -0.51 3.07 11.45
N ALA A 77 -0.51 4.39 11.27
CA ALA A 77 0.54 5.26 11.78
C ALA A 77 0.50 5.42 13.32
N ALA A 78 -0.67 5.76 13.87
CA ALA A 78 -0.81 6.20 15.25
C ALA A 78 -0.95 5.05 16.26
N LYS A 79 -1.61 3.96 15.86
CA LYS A 79 -1.93 2.85 16.76
C LYS A 79 -1.03 1.64 16.53
N VAL A 80 -0.80 1.28 15.27
CA VAL A 80 0.06 0.15 14.93
C VAL A 80 1.53 0.52 15.08
N LEU A 81 1.98 1.59 14.41
CA LEU A 81 3.37 2.05 14.46
C LEU A 81 3.66 3.05 15.58
N LYS A 82 2.65 3.52 16.33
CA LYS A 82 2.83 4.46 17.46
C LYS A 82 3.64 5.71 17.08
N LEU A 83 3.49 6.21 15.85
CA LEU A 83 4.23 7.37 15.36
C LEU A 83 3.80 8.65 16.08
N PRO A 84 4.69 9.64 16.23
CA PRO A 84 4.37 10.90 16.89
C PRO A 84 3.48 11.78 16.02
N MET A 85 2.16 11.68 16.20
CA MET A 85 1.15 12.35 15.37
C MET A 85 1.02 13.88 15.56
N LYS A 86 1.91 14.52 16.33
CA LYS A 86 1.82 15.97 16.63
C LYS A 86 1.81 16.84 15.37
N HIS A 87 2.49 16.41 14.31
CA HIS A 87 2.49 17.08 13.01
C HIS A 87 2.48 16.07 11.87
N LEU A 88 1.28 15.66 11.42
CA LEU A 88 1.05 14.68 10.35
C LEU A 88 1.90 14.96 9.08
N TRP A 89 1.98 16.22 8.67
CA TRP A 89 2.73 16.65 7.48
C TRP A 89 4.26 16.52 7.62
N LYS A 90 4.76 16.40 8.85
CA LYS A 90 6.20 16.28 9.18
C LYS A 90 6.59 14.86 9.58
N LEU A 91 5.70 13.89 9.43
CA LEU A 91 6.02 12.48 9.69
C LEU A 91 7.15 12.05 8.74
N LYS A 92 8.29 11.68 9.33
CA LYS A 92 9.44 11.13 8.60
C LYS A 92 9.16 9.72 8.10
N GLU A 93 8.34 8.99 8.84
CA GLU A 93 7.96 7.61 8.59
C GLU A 93 6.49 7.54 8.18
N LYS A 94 6.19 6.71 7.19
CA LYS A 94 4.83 6.46 6.70
C LYS A 94 4.59 4.95 6.64
N PRO A 95 3.40 4.45 7.01
CA PRO A 95 3.05 3.05 6.79
C PRO A 95 3.13 2.67 5.30
N THR A 96 3.61 1.48 5.00
CA THR A 96 3.51 0.88 3.67
C THR A 96 2.05 0.57 3.33
N THR A 97 1.75 0.47 2.03
CA THR A 97 0.42 0.02 1.58
C THR A 97 0.09 -1.37 2.15
N GLY A 98 1.10 -2.24 2.37
CA GLY A 98 0.94 -3.54 2.99
C GLY A 98 0.46 -3.46 4.44
N LEU A 99 1.08 -2.60 5.26
CA LEU A 99 0.65 -2.41 6.65
C LEU A 99 -0.73 -1.75 6.75
N VAL A 100 -1.04 -0.81 5.85
CA VAL A 100 -2.39 -0.25 5.72
C VAL A 100 -3.40 -1.35 5.36
N ALA A 101 -3.04 -2.30 4.50
CA ALA A 101 -3.89 -3.43 4.14
C ALA A 101 -4.16 -4.36 5.32
N ILE A 102 -3.14 -4.69 6.12
CA ILE A 102 -3.31 -5.47 7.36
C ILE A 102 -4.24 -4.74 8.33
N THR A 103 -4.01 -3.43 8.52
CA THR A 103 -4.84 -2.60 9.40
C THR A 103 -6.30 -2.60 8.94
N LEU A 104 -6.55 -2.43 7.64
CA LEU A 104 -7.89 -2.51 7.06
C LEU A 104 -8.52 -3.90 7.29
N ALA A 105 -7.79 -4.98 7.01
CA ALA A 105 -8.29 -6.34 7.16
C ALA A 105 -8.71 -6.64 8.61
N LEU A 106 -7.91 -6.22 9.60
CA LEU A 106 -8.22 -6.39 11.02
C LEU A 106 -9.49 -5.63 11.47
N HIS A 107 -9.95 -4.63 10.73
CA HIS A 107 -11.21 -3.93 11.01
C HIS A 107 -12.42 -4.54 10.28
N PHE A 108 -12.20 -5.35 9.24
CA PHE A 108 -13.25 -5.84 8.34
C PHE A 108 -13.47 -7.35 8.41
N CYS A 109 -12.47 -8.12 8.84
CA CYS A 109 -12.47 -9.58 8.79
C CYS A 109 -12.41 -10.16 10.21
N ASP A 110 -13.11 -11.27 10.42
CA ASP A 110 -13.04 -12.02 11.68
C ASP A 110 -11.70 -12.77 11.84
N VAL A 111 -11.10 -13.16 10.71
CA VAL A 111 -9.82 -13.87 10.65
C VAL A 111 -8.95 -13.23 9.56
N VAL A 112 -7.68 -13.01 9.87
CA VAL A 112 -6.71 -12.38 8.95
C VAL A 112 -5.49 -13.28 8.79
N ASP A 113 -5.35 -13.83 7.59
CA ASP A 113 -4.14 -14.49 7.15
C ASP A 113 -3.33 -13.55 6.26
N ILE A 114 -2.01 -13.52 6.44
CA ILE A 114 -1.07 -12.72 5.66
C ILE A 114 -0.12 -13.63 4.88
N ALA A 115 0.27 -13.22 3.68
CA ALA A 115 1.22 -13.92 2.83
C ALA A 115 2.11 -12.92 2.09
N GLY A 116 3.38 -13.27 1.88
CA GLY A 116 4.35 -12.39 1.21
C GLY A 116 4.80 -11.20 2.06
N PHE A 117 4.59 -11.27 3.37
CA PHE A 117 5.16 -10.35 4.34
C PHE A 117 6.41 -10.99 4.94
N GLY A 118 7.54 -10.32 4.77
CA GLY A 118 8.82 -10.70 5.32
C GLY A 118 9.75 -9.52 5.17
N TYR A 119 10.50 -9.22 6.22
CA TYR A 119 11.44 -8.12 6.21
C TYR A 119 12.85 -8.70 6.32
N PRO A 120 13.67 -8.57 5.27
CA PRO A 120 15.06 -8.97 5.31
C PRO A 120 15.74 -8.34 6.52
N SER A 121 16.74 -9.01 7.08
CA SER A 121 17.65 -8.33 8.03
C SER A 121 18.11 -7.01 7.41
N SER A 122 18.24 -5.95 8.21
CA SER A 122 18.74 -4.65 7.76
C SER A 122 20.11 -4.73 7.06
N ASP A 123 20.84 -5.82 7.31
CA ASP A 123 22.15 -6.11 6.77
C ASP A 123 22.08 -6.74 5.37
N ASP A 124 20.98 -7.41 5.01
CA ASP A 124 20.79 -8.00 3.68
C ASP A 124 20.03 -7.06 2.73
N LYS A 125 20.78 -6.10 2.19
CA LYS A 125 20.27 -5.14 1.21
C LYS A 125 20.09 -5.73 -0.20
N LYS A 126 20.47 -6.99 -0.43
CA LYS A 126 20.41 -7.66 -1.73
C LYS A 126 19.14 -8.49 -1.91
N GLN A 127 18.43 -8.80 -0.83
CA GLN A 127 17.17 -9.52 -0.90
C GLN A 127 16.14 -8.75 -1.76
N SER A 128 15.39 -9.50 -2.58
CA SER A 128 14.31 -8.94 -3.39
C SER A 128 13.12 -8.55 -2.52
N ILE A 129 12.51 -7.40 -2.81
CA ILE A 129 11.27 -6.94 -2.16
C ILE A 129 10.02 -7.48 -2.83
N HIS A 130 10.13 -7.97 -4.07
CA HIS A 130 9.01 -8.53 -4.83
C HIS A 130 9.33 -9.96 -5.25
N TYR A 131 8.30 -10.81 -5.30
CA TYR A 131 8.43 -12.21 -5.71
C TYR A 131 8.50 -12.41 -7.23
N TYR A 132 8.11 -11.39 -8.01
CA TYR A 132 7.97 -11.45 -9.48
C TYR A 132 9.04 -10.65 -10.24
N GLU A 133 9.88 -9.89 -9.55
CA GLU A 133 10.96 -9.12 -10.16
C GLU A 133 12.17 -9.00 -9.22
N HIS A 134 13.30 -8.54 -9.74
CA HIS A 134 14.57 -8.43 -9.01
C HIS A 134 14.85 -7.00 -8.52
N ILE A 135 13.88 -6.38 -7.83
CA ILE A 135 14.08 -5.11 -7.13
C ILE A 135 14.48 -5.41 -5.69
N THR A 136 15.54 -4.77 -5.18
CA THR A 136 16.07 -5.06 -3.85
C THR A 136 15.63 -4.03 -2.80
N VAL A 137 15.81 -4.36 -1.51
CA VAL A 137 15.54 -3.47 -0.36
C VAL A 137 16.24 -2.12 -0.50
N LYS A 138 17.40 -2.07 -1.18
CA LYS A 138 18.14 -0.84 -1.45
C LYS A 138 17.27 0.22 -2.16
N SER A 139 16.33 -0.19 -3.01
CA SER A 139 15.42 0.73 -3.71
C SER A 139 14.46 1.47 -2.77
N MET A 140 14.22 0.95 -1.57
CA MET A 140 13.30 1.55 -0.59
C MET A 140 13.95 2.63 0.28
N ALA A 141 15.27 2.85 0.17
CA ALA A 141 16.01 3.75 1.06
C ALA A 141 15.46 5.20 1.08
N SER A 142 14.88 5.67 -0.02
CA SER A 142 14.29 7.01 -0.15
C SER A 142 12.76 7.04 -0.01
N SER A 143 12.12 5.92 0.32
CA SER A 143 10.66 5.78 0.32
C SER A 143 9.97 6.46 1.52
N GLY A 144 10.70 6.68 2.62
CA GLY A 144 10.12 7.15 3.89
C GLY A 144 9.36 6.06 4.65
N HIS A 145 9.47 4.79 4.24
CA HIS A 145 8.96 3.64 4.98
C HIS A 145 10.06 3.06 5.87
N ASN A 146 9.74 2.76 7.14
CA ASN A 146 10.65 2.09 8.06
C ASN A 146 10.25 0.61 8.19
N VAL A 147 10.65 -0.16 7.19
CA VAL A 147 10.27 -1.57 7.06
C VAL A 147 10.69 -2.42 8.27
N SER A 148 11.80 -2.08 8.95
CA SER A 148 12.20 -2.74 10.18
C SER A 148 11.22 -2.50 11.33
N HIS A 149 10.65 -1.31 11.43
CA HIS A 149 9.64 -1.00 12.45
C HIS A 149 8.31 -1.70 12.15
N GLU A 150 7.90 -1.75 10.88
CA GLU A 150 6.73 -2.52 10.47
C GLU A 150 6.91 -4.03 10.75
N ALA A 151 8.12 -4.56 10.55
CA ALA A 151 8.45 -5.94 10.88
C ALA A 151 8.19 -6.28 12.35
N LEU A 152 8.60 -5.38 13.26
CA LEU A 152 8.36 -5.54 14.69
C LEU A 152 6.86 -5.50 15.02
N ALA A 153 6.10 -4.60 14.38
CA ALA A 153 4.66 -4.53 14.58
C ALA A 153 3.95 -5.80 14.09
N ILE A 154 4.30 -6.31 12.90
CA ILE A 154 3.72 -7.55 12.36
C ILE A 154 4.11 -8.76 13.23
N LYS A 155 5.37 -8.82 13.69
CA LYS A 155 5.82 -9.87 14.63
C LYS A 155 4.99 -9.87 15.91
N GLN A 156 4.70 -8.71 16.49
CA GLN A 156 3.82 -8.61 17.65
C GLN A 156 2.39 -9.08 17.34
N MET A 157 1.84 -8.76 16.17
CA MET A 157 0.51 -9.26 15.75
C MET A 157 0.48 -10.79 15.63
N LEU A 158 1.55 -11.40 15.12
CA LEU A 158 1.70 -12.86 15.03
C LEU A 158 1.79 -13.50 16.42
N GLU A 159 2.61 -12.94 17.32
CA GLU A 159 2.77 -13.43 18.69
C GLU A 159 1.46 -13.34 19.50
N LEU A 160 0.65 -12.32 19.25
CA LEU A 160 -0.67 -12.14 19.88
C LEU A 160 -1.78 -12.96 19.20
N GLY A 161 -1.51 -13.64 18.09
CA GLY A 161 -2.50 -14.39 17.33
C GLY A 161 -3.55 -13.53 16.62
N LEU A 162 -3.26 -12.24 16.39
CA LEU A 162 -4.17 -11.33 15.67
C LEU A 162 -4.16 -11.58 14.16
N VAL A 163 -3.03 -12.06 13.64
CA VAL A 163 -2.87 -12.50 12.26
C VAL A 163 -2.11 -13.82 12.22
N LYS A 164 -2.26 -14.58 11.15
CA LYS A 164 -1.46 -15.78 10.88
C LYS A 164 -0.67 -15.61 9.58
N ASN A 165 0.60 -16.00 9.57
CA ASN A 165 1.40 -16.00 8.36
C ASN A 165 1.25 -17.33 7.60
N LEU A 166 0.91 -17.26 6.32
CA LEU A 166 0.84 -18.42 5.42
C LEU A 166 2.17 -18.67 4.68
N THR A 167 3.11 -17.75 4.77
CA THR A 167 4.46 -17.85 4.21
C THR A 167 5.51 -17.96 5.31
N TYR A 168 6.78 -18.18 4.94
CA TYR A 168 7.89 -18.15 5.87
C TYR A 168 8.25 -16.69 6.21
N PHE A 169 8.56 -16.43 7.48
CA PHE A 169 9.05 -15.14 7.97
C PHE A 169 10.56 -15.21 8.20
#